data_AF-A0A1M2YGI0-F1
#
_entry.id   AF-A0A1M2YGI0-F1
#
_cell.length_a   1.000
_cell.length_b   1.000
_cell.length_c   1.000
_cell.angle_alpha   90.00
_cell.angle_beta   90.00
_cell.angle_gamma   90.00
#
_symmetry.space_group_name_H-M   'P 1'
#
loop_
_entity.id
_entity.type
_entity.pdbx_description
1 polymer ?
#
loop_
_entity_poly.entity_id
_entity_poly.type
_entity_poly.pdbx_seq_one_letter_code
_entity_poly.pdbx_strand_id
1 'polypeptide(L)'
;MKTKAQITLEFLIYMAVGISALATAIYATAGIRSGYTNGISKYELESFFSHISAMQQYGSSSFAAYVPKSVCSCSGSETVACGNYSVYYGAGIKLSPSICEYSGSVENISESYSGTDLYLISGSP
;
A
#
# COMPACT_ATOMS: atom_id res chain seq x y z
N MET A 1 55.98 9.93 -3.96
CA MET A 1 55.22 9.72 -5.22
C MET A 1 53.80 10.23 -5.03
N LYS A 2 53.34 11.20 -5.83
CA LYS A 2 51.94 11.66 -5.82
C LYS A 2 51.20 10.97 -6.96
N THR A 3 50.46 9.92 -6.64
CA THR A 3 49.61 9.21 -7.60
C THR A 3 48.44 10.12 -7.94
N LYS A 4 48.42 10.72 -9.13
CA LYS A 4 47.24 11.44 -9.63
C LYS A 4 46.26 10.39 -10.16
N ALA A 5 45.08 10.30 -9.55
CA ALA A 5 43.99 9.51 -10.10
C ALA A 5 43.57 10.14 -11.43
N GLN A 6 43.91 9.48 -12.53
CA GLN A 6 43.55 9.94 -13.86
C GLN A 6 42.17 9.37 -14.19
N ILE A 7 41.13 10.17 -13.98
CA ILE A 7 39.76 9.81 -14.35
C ILE A 7 39.67 9.87 -15.87
N THR A 8 39.27 8.77 -16.50
CA THR A 8 39.13 8.70 -17.96
C THR A 8 37.87 9.46 -18.40
N LEU A 9 37.93 10.02 -19.61
CA LEU A 9 36.79 10.73 -20.21
C LEU A 9 35.53 9.85 -20.27
N GLU A 10 35.71 8.55 -20.53
CA GLU A 10 34.63 7.56 -20.54
C GLU A 10 33.91 7.47 -19.19
N PHE A 11 34.64 7.50 -18.08
CA PHE A 11 34.04 7.47 -16.74
C PHE A 11 33.17 8.70 -16.48
N LEU A 12 33.60 9.89 -16.94
CA LEU A 12 32.81 11.12 -16.82
C LEU A 12 31.53 11.07 -17.66
N ILE A 13 31.59 10.48 -18.85
CA ILE A 13 30.42 10.29 -19.72
C ILE A 13 29.41 9.34 -19.05
N TYR A 14 29.87 8.21 -18.51
CA TYR A 14 28.99 7.29 -17.79
C TYR A 14 28.35 7.93 -16.56
N MET A 15 29.10 8.75 -15.82
CA MET A 15 28.55 9.48 -14.67
C MET A 15 27.47 10.48 -15.10
N ALA A 16 27.69 11.23 -16.18
CA ALA A 16 26.73 12.21 -16.69
C ALA A 16 25.43 11.55 -17.17
N VAL A 17 25.53 10.40 -17.84
CA VAL A 17 24.35 9.61 -18.25
C VAL A 17 23.62 9.04 -17.04
N GLY A 18 24.35 8.54 -16.04
CA GLY A 18 23.75 8.04 -14.79
C GLY A 18 22.99 9.12 -14.01
N ILE A 19 23.58 10.32 -13.88
CA ILE A 19 22.96 11.46 -13.17
C ILE A 19 21.72 11.96 -13.90
N SER A 20 21.76 12.04 -15.23
CA SER A 20 20.60 12.47 -16.02
C SER A 20 19.46 11.44 -15.99
N ALA A 21 19.77 10.14 -16.07
CA ALA A 21 18.77 9.09 -15.89
C ALA A 21 18.13 9.13 -14.49
N LEU A 22 18.95 9.32 -13.45
CA LEU A 22 18.49 9.42 -12.07
C LEU A 22 17.61 10.68 -11.86
N ALA A 23 18.02 11.83 -12.39
CA ALA A 23 17.25 13.07 -12.31
C ALA A 23 15.88 12.93 -12.99
N THR A 24 15.83 12.26 -14.15
CA THR A 24 14.59 12.00 -14.88
C THR A 24 13.67 11.05 -14.11
N ALA A 25 14.21 10.00 -13.49
CA ALA A 25 13.46 9.08 -12.63
C ALA A 25 12.91 9.79 -11.38
N ILE A 26 13.70 10.67 -10.76
CA ILE A 26 13.26 11.48 -9.61
C ILE A 26 12.15 12.44 -10.02
N TYR A 27 12.27 13.12 -11.16
CA TYR A 27 11.23 14.02 -11.66
C TYR A 27 9.95 13.29 -12.05
N ALA A 28 10.04 12.11 -12.66
CA ALA A 28 8.87 11.27 -12.94
C ALA A 28 8.19 10.83 -11.64
N THR A 29 8.97 10.37 -10.66
CA THR A 29 8.45 9.92 -9.35
C THR A 29 7.86 11.09 -8.54
N ALA A 30 8.48 12.27 -8.59
CA ALA A 30 8.00 13.47 -7.93
C ALA A 30 6.76 14.06 -8.63
N GLY A 31 6.68 13.99 -9.96
CA GLY A 31 5.50 14.36 -10.74
C GLY A 31 4.31 13.43 -10.49
N ILE A 32 4.57 12.12 -10.37
CA ILE A 32 3.57 11.14 -9.91
C ILE A 32 3.12 11.50 -8.49
N ARG A 33 4.02 11.84 -7.57
CA ARG A 33 3.62 12.28 -6.21
C ARG A 33 2.88 13.63 -6.19
N SER A 34 3.23 14.57 -7.07
CA SER A 34 2.64 15.91 -7.14
C SER A 34 1.27 15.95 -7.83
N GLY A 35 0.98 15.01 -8.73
CA GLY A 35 -0.36 14.84 -9.32
C GLY A 35 -1.35 14.09 -8.42
N TYR A 36 -0.87 13.54 -7.30
CA TYR A 36 -1.63 12.70 -6.37
C TYR A 36 -2.27 13.45 -5.19
N THR A 37 -2.12 14.78 -5.11
CA THR A 37 -2.60 15.57 -3.96
C THR A 37 -4.11 15.77 -3.88
N ASN A 38 -4.88 15.28 -4.86
CA ASN A 38 -6.35 15.18 -4.76
C ASN A 38 -6.88 13.71 -4.77
N GLY A 39 -5.98 12.71 -4.71
CA GLY A 39 -6.32 11.30 -4.97
C GLY A 39 -5.86 10.33 -3.88
N ILE A 40 -5.89 10.73 -2.62
CA ILE A 40 -5.45 9.87 -1.50
C ILE A 40 -6.50 8.80 -1.13
N SER A 41 -7.74 8.82 -1.63
CA SER A 41 -8.76 7.86 -1.17
C SER A 41 -8.72 6.46 -1.83
N LYS A 42 -8.41 6.35 -3.12
CA LYS A 42 -8.56 5.07 -3.86
C LYS A 42 -7.36 4.13 -3.73
N TYR A 43 -6.14 4.65 -3.90
CA TYR A 43 -4.93 3.83 -3.84
C TYR A 43 -4.67 3.28 -2.44
N GLU A 44 -4.96 4.06 -1.39
CA GLU A 44 -4.82 3.60 -0.01
C GLU A 44 -5.83 2.49 0.32
N LEU A 45 -7.08 2.63 -0.13
CA LEU A 45 -8.10 1.58 -0.05
C LEU A 45 -7.66 0.33 -0.82
N GLU A 46 -7.26 0.47 -2.08
CA GLU A 46 -6.73 -0.62 -2.91
C GLU A 46 -5.56 -1.35 -2.26
N SER A 47 -4.61 -0.60 -1.70
CA SER A 47 -3.42 -1.15 -1.05
C SER A 47 -3.78 -1.91 0.23
N PHE A 48 -4.61 -1.33 1.10
CA PHE A 48 -5.09 -1.97 2.33
C PHE A 48 -5.76 -3.30 2.05
N PHE A 49 -6.66 -3.29 1.08
CA PHE A 49 -7.44 -4.45 0.72
C PHE A 49 -6.67 -5.52 -0.07
N SER A 50 -5.71 -5.10 -0.89
CA SER A 50 -4.76 -6.01 -1.55
C SER A 50 -3.92 -6.78 -0.52
N HIS A 51 -3.49 -6.11 0.57
CA HIS A 51 -2.80 -6.78 1.67
C HIS A 51 -3.68 -7.82 2.35
N ILE A 52 -4.95 -7.51 2.65
CA ILE A 52 -5.90 -8.49 3.21
C ILE A 52 -6.05 -9.69 2.27
N SER A 53 -6.28 -9.44 0.97
CA SER A 53 -6.45 -10.51 -0.03
C SER A 53 -5.25 -11.44 -0.12
N ALA A 54 -4.03 -10.90 -0.02
CA ALA A 54 -2.81 -11.68 -0.05
C ALA A 54 -2.67 -12.60 1.18
N MET A 55 -3.30 -12.22 2.29
CA MET A 55 -3.18 -12.90 3.59
C MET A 55 -4.29 -13.93 3.82
N GLN A 56 -5.42 -13.83 3.10
CA GLN A 56 -6.49 -14.83 3.08
C GLN A 56 -6.02 -16.26 2.74
N GLN A 57 -4.89 -16.43 2.04
CA GLN A 57 -4.36 -17.75 1.71
C GLN A 57 -3.89 -18.55 2.94
N TYR A 58 -3.70 -17.90 4.08
CA TYR A 58 -3.12 -18.50 5.29
C TYR A 58 -4.16 -18.88 6.36
N GLY A 59 -5.45 -18.60 6.15
CA GLY A 59 -6.56 -18.94 7.05
C GLY A 59 -6.60 -18.13 8.35
N SER A 60 -5.45 -17.85 8.97
CA SER A 60 -5.30 -16.85 10.03
C SER A 60 -3.91 -16.23 9.97
N SER A 61 -3.85 -14.91 10.00
CA SER A 61 -2.62 -14.15 9.77
C SER A 61 -2.64 -12.82 10.49
N SER A 62 -1.46 -12.29 10.79
CA SER A 62 -1.28 -10.95 11.35
C SER A 62 -0.22 -10.18 10.57
N PHE A 63 -0.50 -8.94 10.18
CA PHE A 63 0.42 -8.11 9.42
C PHE A 63 0.22 -6.62 9.72
N ALA A 64 1.28 -5.84 9.59
CA ALA A 64 1.19 -4.38 9.72
C ALA A 64 0.76 -3.77 8.38
N ALA A 65 -0.29 -2.95 8.39
CA ALA A 65 -0.72 -2.20 7.22
C ALA A 65 -1.33 -0.85 7.60
N TYR A 66 -1.23 0.12 6.69
CA TYR A 66 -1.90 1.40 6.85
C TYR A 66 -3.42 1.23 6.67
N VAL A 67 -4.18 1.70 7.65
CA VAL A 67 -5.65 1.66 7.65
C VAL A 67 -6.21 2.99 7.16
N PRO A 68 -6.82 3.07 5.98
CA PRO A 68 -7.38 4.32 5.48
C PRO A 68 -8.63 4.73 6.27
N LYS A 69 -8.80 6.01 6.59
CA LYS A 69 -10.01 6.53 7.27
C LYS A 69 -11.30 6.23 6.51
N SER A 70 -11.22 6.18 5.19
CA SER A 70 -12.35 5.85 4.31
C SER A 70 -12.86 4.42 4.48
N VAL A 71 -12.08 3.53 5.11
CA VAL A 71 -12.49 2.14 5.34
C VAL A 71 -13.71 2.02 6.26
N CYS A 72 -13.92 3.00 7.14
CA CYS A 72 -15.02 3.02 8.11
C CYS A 72 -16.37 3.34 7.51
N SER A 73 -16.37 3.90 6.30
CA SER A 73 -17.57 4.15 5.51
C SER A 73 -17.90 2.97 4.59
N CYS A 74 -17.11 1.91 4.61
CA CYS A 74 -17.31 0.74 3.78
C CYS A 74 -18.43 -0.15 4.33
N SER A 75 -19.21 -0.74 3.44
CA SER A 75 -20.29 -1.67 3.80
C SER A 75 -20.30 -2.87 2.86
N GLY A 76 -20.73 -4.02 3.35
CA GLY A 76 -20.85 -5.26 2.58
C GLY A 76 -20.12 -6.44 3.21
N SER A 77 -20.44 -7.65 2.73
CA SER A 77 -19.84 -8.91 3.17
C SER A 77 -18.93 -9.49 2.08
N GLU A 78 -19.48 -9.93 0.95
CA GLU A 78 -18.72 -10.54 -0.16
C GLU A 78 -18.10 -9.51 -1.11
N THR A 79 -18.75 -8.35 -1.22
CA THR A 79 -18.24 -7.19 -1.93
C THR A 79 -18.21 -6.04 -0.95
N VAL A 80 -17.03 -5.50 -0.68
CA VAL A 80 -16.88 -4.34 0.20
C VAL A 80 -17.03 -3.09 -0.67
N ALA A 81 -18.13 -2.36 -0.46
CA ALA A 81 -18.43 -1.10 -1.12
C ALA A 81 -18.02 0.07 -0.21
N CYS A 82 -17.01 0.83 -0.65
CA CYS A 82 -16.45 2.00 0.00
C CYS A 82 -16.75 3.24 -0.86
N GLY A 83 -17.93 3.83 -0.71
CA GLY A 83 -18.38 4.92 -1.59
C GLY A 83 -18.57 4.43 -3.04
N ASN A 84 -17.85 5.05 -4.00
CA ASN A 84 -17.88 4.64 -5.42
C ASN A 84 -16.94 3.46 -5.74
N TYR A 85 -16.25 2.93 -4.73
CA TYR A 85 -15.30 1.84 -4.90
C TYR A 85 -15.92 0.53 -4.42
N SER A 86 -15.82 -0.52 -5.22
CA SER A 86 -16.26 -1.86 -4.85
C SER A 86 -15.12 -2.83 -5.08
N VAL A 87 -14.88 -3.72 -4.11
CA VAL A 87 -13.89 -4.77 -4.26
C VAL A 87 -14.49 -6.11 -3.94
N TYR A 88 -14.19 -7.06 -4.82
CA TYR A 88 -14.66 -8.43 -4.75
C TYR A 88 -13.52 -9.33 -4.27
N TYR A 89 -13.76 -10.14 -3.23
CA TYR A 89 -12.75 -10.99 -2.61
C TYR A 89 -13.03 -12.49 -2.68
N GLY A 90 -14.15 -12.91 -3.28
CA GLY A 90 -14.54 -14.32 -3.36
C GLY A 90 -15.00 -14.93 -2.03
N ALA A 91 -14.31 -14.65 -0.93
CA ALA A 91 -14.76 -14.88 0.45
C ALA A 91 -15.22 -13.55 1.08
N GLY A 92 -16.22 -13.61 1.95
CA GLY A 92 -16.70 -12.44 2.67
C GLY A 92 -15.63 -11.85 3.60
N ILE A 93 -15.55 -10.53 3.66
CA ILE A 93 -14.74 -9.80 4.64
C ILE A 93 -15.67 -9.06 5.58
N LYS A 94 -15.44 -9.22 6.88
CA LYS A 94 -16.11 -8.43 7.92
C LYS A 94 -15.06 -7.65 8.69
N LEU A 95 -15.06 -6.34 8.48
CA LEU A 95 -14.25 -5.40 9.24
C LEU A 95 -14.86 -5.25 10.64
N SER A 96 -14.08 -5.52 11.67
CA SER A 96 -14.48 -5.26 13.05
C SER A 96 -14.40 -3.75 13.37
N PRO A 97 -15.15 -3.27 14.37
CA PRO A 97 -15.11 -1.87 14.77
C PRO A 97 -13.71 -1.36 15.17
N SER A 98 -12.81 -2.24 15.62
CA SER A 98 -11.46 -1.84 16.07
C SER A 98 -10.58 -1.32 14.94
N ILE A 99 -10.84 -1.71 13.69
CA ILE A 99 -10.18 -1.12 12.50
C ILE A 99 -10.46 0.37 12.39
N CYS A 100 -11.65 0.81 12.83
CA CYS A 100 -12.04 2.19 12.69
C CYS A 100 -11.52 3.11 13.78
N GLU A 101 -11.32 2.55 14.97
CA GLU A 101 -10.78 3.25 16.13
C GLU A 101 -9.40 3.87 15.83
N TYR A 102 -8.58 3.16 15.06
CA TYR A 102 -7.21 3.55 14.72
C TYR A 102 -7.02 3.84 13.23
N SER A 103 -8.07 4.31 12.55
CA SER A 103 -7.99 4.62 11.13
C SER A 103 -7.19 5.91 10.85
N GLY A 104 -6.36 5.90 9.81
CA GLY A 104 -5.41 6.96 9.46
C GLY A 104 -4.00 6.75 10.00
N SER A 105 -3.68 5.55 10.50
CA SER A 105 -2.35 5.13 10.95
C SER A 105 -2.00 3.72 10.48
N VAL A 106 -0.77 3.30 10.74
CA VAL A 106 -0.31 1.93 10.48
C VAL A 106 -0.66 1.09 11.70
N GLU A 107 -1.49 0.08 11.49
CA GLU A 107 -2.01 -0.80 12.54
C GLU A 107 -1.55 -2.23 12.33
N ASN A 108 -1.51 -3.01 13.40
CA ASN A 108 -1.38 -4.45 13.30
C ASN A 108 -2.76 -5.05 13.01
N ILE A 109 -2.91 -5.61 11.84
CA ILE A 109 -4.14 -6.22 11.37
C ILE A 109 -4.08 -7.71 11.62
N SER A 110 -5.07 -8.23 12.33
CA SER A 110 -5.31 -9.65 12.49
C SER A 110 -6.48 -10.09 11.62
N GLU A 111 -6.28 -11.18 10.91
CA GLU A 111 -7.24 -11.83 10.04
C GLU A 111 -7.52 -13.24 10.59
N SER A 112 -8.80 -13.58 10.72
CA SER A 112 -9.26 -14.85 11.25
C SER A 112 -10.42 -15.39 10.40
N TYR A 113 -10.25 -16.60 9.86
CA TYR A 113 -11.31 -17.29 9.11
C TYR A 113 -12.33 -17.92 10.07
N SER A 114 -13.62 -17.57 9.91
CA SER A 114 -14.69 -18.06 10.78
C SER A 114 -15.27 -19.42 10.39
N GLY A 115 -14.77 -20.06 9.32
CA GLY A 115 -15.27 -21.36 8.85
C GLY A 115 -16.49 -21.30 7.91
N THR A 116 -17.03 -20.11 7.64
CA THR A 116 -18.23 -19.90 6.80
C THR A 116 -17.94 -18.96 5.63
N ASP A 117 -16.79 -19.14 4.97
CA ASP A 117 -16.33 -18.24 3.90
C ASP A 117 -16.27 -16.76 4.29
N LEU A 118 -15.99 -16.50 5.57
CA LEU A 118 -15.94 -15.16 6.13
C LEU A 118 -14.63 -14.97 6.89
N TYR A 119 -13.89 -13.92 6.52
CA TYR A 119 -12.73 -13.43 7.23
C TYR A 119 -13.11 -12.26 8.13
N LEU A 120 -12.81 -12.40 9.41
CA LEU A 120 -12.91 -11.34 10.40
C LEU A 120 -11.60 -10.58 10.43
N ILE A 121 -11.64 -9.28 10.16
CA ILE A 121 -10.47 -8.42 10.15
C ILE A 121 -10.55 -7.45 11.34
N SER A 122 -9.50 -7.44 12.17
CA SER A 122 -9.40 -6.58 13.35
C SER A 122 -8.08 -5.84 13.40
N GLY A 123 -8.14 -4.56 13.80
CA GLY A 123 -6.97 -3.73 14.02
C GLY A 123 -6.63 -3.64 15.50
N SER A 124 -5.34 -3.54 15.79
CA SER A 124 -4.79 -3.12 17.08
C SER A 124 -3.59 -2.20 16.84
N PRO A 125 -3.34 -1.23 17.75
CA PRO A 125 -2.13 -0.41 17.70
C PRO A 125 -0.84 -1.22 17.83
#